data_AF-A0AB39LVL1-F1
#
_entry.id   AF-A0AB39LVL1-F1
#
_cell.length_a   1.000
_cell.length_b   1.000
_cell.length_c   1.000
_cell.angle_alpha   90.00
_cell.angle_beta   90.00
_cell.angle_gamma   90.00
#
_symmetry.space_group_name_H-M   'P 1'
#
loop_
_entity.id
_entity.type
_entity.pdbx_description
1 polymer ?
#
loop_
_entity_poly.entity_id
_entity_poly.type
_entity_poly.pdbx_seq_one_letter_code
_entity_poly.pdbx_strand_id
1 'polypeptide(L)'
;MVHASLSGTGAAPETVRDALLDALGPGGTLVVPAFTPENSDTSRAHRQLTEGLDEREVLAFRATMPPYDPDTTPCPTMGALAECVRTTPGAVRSAHPQTSLAGLGPRAPELLDGHHPHCHLGERSPLARLYEADARILLLRVGFEVCSALHLAEYRTTPPPPRRTYRCVVDKQGNWVECEDAALDDSDFEAVGERLPSHLLMRREWSGRPVTQFRMRPVVDDAVRQMSRRT
;
A
#
# COMPACT_ATOMS: atom_id res chain seq x y z
N MET A 1 -6.02 -8.48 -2.78
CA MET A 1 -5.52 -7.36 -1.98
C MET A 1 -6.69 -6.52 -1.48
N VAL A 2 -6.64 -6.05 -0.24
CA VAL A 2 -7.74 -5.30 0.38
C VAL A 2 -7.23 -3.97 0.92
N HIS A 3 -7.95 -2.90 0.61
CA HIS A 3 -7.86 -1.59 1.26
C HIS A 3 -9.16 -1.39 2.03
N ALA A 4 -9.10 -0.98 3.30
CA ALA A 4 -10.29 -0.96 4.13
C ALA A 4 -10.33 0.19 5.14
N SER A 5 -11.54 0.71 5.36
CA SER A 5 -11.86 1.54 6.52
C SER A 5 -12.95 0.87 7.36
N LEU A 6 -12.59 0.47 8.57
CA LEU A 6 -13.54 -0.13 9.54
C LEU A 6 -14.18 0.90 10.46
N SER A 7 -13.76 2.17 10.39
CA SER A 7 -14.29 3.23 11.25
C SER A 7 -15.81 3.35 11.14
N GLY A 8 -16.48 3.42 12.29
CA GLY A 8 -17.93 3.53 12.40
C GLY A 8 -18.73 2.28 12.04
N THR A 9 -18.09 1.13 11.77
CA THR A 9 -18.80 -0.14 11.49
C THR A 9 -19.19 -0.90 12.76
N GLY A 10 -18.42 -0.73 13.85
CA GLY A 10 -18.48 -1.59 15.03
C GLY A 10 -17.90 -3.00 14.82
N ALA A 11 -17.39 -3.31 13.62
CA ALA A 11 -16.80 -4.61 13.32
C ALA A 11 -15.36 -4.70 13.84
N ALA A 12 -15.04 -5.81 14.52
CA ALA A 12 -13.68 -6.14 14.90
C ALA A 12 -12.84 -6.49 13.65
N PRO A 13 -11.58 -6.04 13.55
CA PRO A 13 -10.74 -6.33 12.39
C PRO A 13 -10.49 -7.84 12.21
N GLU A 14 -10.43 -8.62 13.29
CA GLU A 14 -10.32 -10.08 13.26
C GLU A 14 -11.52 -10.71 12.56
N THR A 15 -12.74 -10.27 12.89
CA THR A 15 -13.96 -10.77 12.26
C THR A 15 -13.97 -10.48 10.76
N VAL A 16 -13.49 -9.30 10.35
CA VAL A 16 -13.38 -8.95 8.92
C VAL A 16 -12.28 -9.75 8.23
N ARG A 17 -11.11 -9.91 8.85
CA ARG A 17 -10.02 -10.76 8.35
C ARG A 17 -10.50 -12.19 8.13
N ASP A 18 -11.16 -12.77 9.12
CA ASP A 18 -11.60 -14.17 9.09
C ASP A 18 -12.67 -14.37 8.01
N ALA A 19 -13.65 -13.46 7.90
CA ALA A 19 -14.63 -13.49 6.81
C ALA A 19 -14.00 -13.37 5.41
N LEU A 20 -12.93 -12.57 5.26
CA LEU A 20 -12.18 -12.48 4.01
C LEU A 20 -11.42 -13.77 3.70
N LEU A 21 -10.79 -14.41 4.70
CA LEU A 21 -10.10 -15.68 4.54
C LEU A 21 -11.08 -16.81 4.20
N ASP A 22 -12.24 -16.86 4.85
CA ASP A 22 -13.30 -17.83 4.57
C ASP A 22 -13.81 -17.68 3.13
N ALA A 23 -14.05 -16.44 2.68
CA ALA A 23 -14.47 -16.16 1.30
C ALA A 23 -13.40 -16.51 0.25
N LEU A 24 -12.13 -16.40 0.62
CA LEU A 24 -10.98 -16.80 -0.22
C LEU A 24 -10.80 -18.32 -0.27
N GLY A 25 -11.25 -19.03 0.77
CA GLY A 25 -11.06 -20.47 0.94
C GLY A 25 -9.59 -20.86 1.24
N PRO A 26 -9.32 -22.15 1.48
CA PRO A 26 -8.01 -22.63 1.94
C PRO A 26 -6.85 -22.40 0.95
N GLY A 27 -7.15 -22.22 -0.34
CA GLY A 27 -6.16 -21.92 -1.37
C GLY A 27 -5.94 -20.43 -1.62
N GLY A 28 -6.75 -19.55 -1.03
CA GLY A 28 -6.70 -18.12 -1.30
C GLY A 28 -5.69 -17.39 -0.41
N THR A 29 -5.22 -16.23 -0.88
CA THR A 29 -4.22 -15.42 -0.17
C THR A 29 -4.73 -13.99 0.00
N LEU A 30 -4.82 -13.55 1.25
CA LEU A 30 -5.16 -12.18 1.62
C LEU A 30 -3.89 -11.34 1.62
N VAL A 31 -3.94 -10.16 1.01
CA VAL A 31 -2.83 -9.19 1.01
C VAL A 31 -3.39 -7.81 1.34
N VAL A 32 -2.67 -7.04 2.14
CA VAL A 32 -2.98 -5.67 2.53
C VAL A 32 -1.74 -4.77 2.37
N PRO A 33 -1.90 -3.47 2.08
CA PRO A 33 -0.81 -2.53 2.27
C PRO A 33 -0.45 -2.45 3.75
N ALA A 34 0.84 -2.54 4.05
CA ALA A 34 1.42 -2.39 5.38
C ALA A 34 2.45 -1.26 5.36
N PHE A 35 2.13 -0.16 4.66
CA PHE A 35 3.04 0.96 4.47
C PHE A 35 3.41 1.63 5.80
N THR A 36 4.61 2.18 5.82
CA THR A 36 5.26 2.83 6.95
C THR A 36 5.81 4.19 6.50
N PRO A 37 4.96 5.12 6.02
CA PRO A 37 5.41 6.46 5.66
C PRO A 37 6.09 7.17 6.83
N GLU A 38 5.80 6.80 8.07
CA GLU A 38 6.44 7.29 9.29
C GLU A 38 7.94 6.98 9.32
N ASN A 39 8.39 5.90 8.68
CA ASN A 39 9.81 5.54 8.55
C ASN A 39 10.47 6.23 7.34
N SER A 40 10.12 7.48 7.05
CA SER A 40 10.73 8.22 5.95
C SER A 40 10.71 9.71 6.19
N ASP A 41 11.88 10.34 6.20
CA ASP A 41 12.01 11.78 6.44
C ASP A 41 11.54 12.66 5.27
N THR A 42 11.16 12.04 4.14
CA THR A 42 10.61 12.72 2.96
C THR A 42 9.09 12.52 2.80
N SER A 43 8.45 11.81 3.73
CA SER A 43 7.03 11.49 3.64
C SER A 43 6.11 12.61 4.13
N ARG A 44 4.83 12.57 3.73
CA ARG A 44 3.78 13.43 4.29
C ARG A 44 3.63 13.25 5.81
N ALA A 45 3.74 12.01 6.31
CA ALA A 45 3.60 11.69 7.72
C ALA A 45 4.73 12.32 8.56
N HIS A 46 5.97 12.25 8.10
CA HIS A 46 7.09 12.89 8.79
C HIS A 46 6.92 14.40 8.84
N ARG A 47 6.56 15.03 7.71
CA ARG A 47 6.31 16.48 7.66
C ARG A 47 5.24 16.94 8.66
N GLN A 48 4.20 16.14 8.87
CA GLN A 48 3.18 16.42 9.89
C GLN A 48 3.71 16.26 11.31
N LEU A 49 4.49 15.21 11.58
CA LEU A 49 5.09 14.96 12.90
C LEU A 49 6.12 16.02 13.31
N THR A 50 6.75 16.67 12.34
CA THR A 50 7.76 17.71 12.56
C THR A 50 7.24 19.12 12.33
N GLU A 51 5.92 19.30 12.14
CA GLU A 51 5.33 20.61 11.91
C GLU A 51 5.52 21.51 13.13
N GLY A 52 6.09 22.71 12.92
CA GLY A 52 6.34 23.68 13.99
C GLY A 52 7.64 23.49 14.77
N LEU A 53 8.43 22.44 14.48
CA LEU A 53 9.75 22.23 15.07
C LEU A 53 10.82 23.10 14.38
N ASP A 54 11.84 23.51 15.12
CA ASP A 54 13.04 24.12 14.55
C ASP A 54 13.99 23.08 13.94
N GLU A 55 15.03 23.54 13.22
CA GLU A 55 15.99 22.63 12.55
C GLU A 55 16.67 21.66 13.52
N ARG A 56 16.98 22.09 14.75
CA ARG A 56 17.65 21.26 15.75
C ARG A 56 16.70 20.20 16.28
N GLU A 57 15.45 20.55 16.51
CA GLU A 57 14.39 19.65 16.94
C GLU A 57 14.05 18.61 15.85
N VAL A 58 14.00 19.02 14.57
CA VAL A 58 13.84 18.09 13.43
C VAL A 58 14.99 17.10 13.37
N LEU A 59 16.24 17.57 13.51
CA LEU A 59 17.41 16.68 13.51
C LEU A 59 17.40 15.72 14.72
N ALA A 60 16.96 16.18 15.89
CA ALA A 60 16.82 15.35 17.08
C ALA A 60 15.74 14.28 16.88
N PHE A 61 14.57 14.65 16.34
CA PHE A 61 13.50 13.71 16.01
C PHE A 61 13.97 12.68 14.98
N ARG A 62 14.62 13.12 13.91
CA ARG A 62 15.19 12.25 12.88
C ARG A 62 16.19 11.25 13.48
N ALA A 63 17.00 11.65 14.46
CA ALA A 63 17.96 10.76 15.12
C ALA A 63 17.29 9.66 15.98
N THR A 64 16.06 9.88 16.45
CA THR A 64 15.34 8.90 17.29
C THR A 64 14.48 7.92 16.49
N MET A 65 14.33 8.12 15.18
CA MET A 65 13.50 7.24 14.35
C MET A 65 14.01 5.78 14.35
N PRO A 66 13.16 4.80 14.69
CA PRO A 66 13.55 3.40 14.72
C PRO A 66 13.76 2.85 13.30
N PRO A 67 14.64 1.86 13.11
CA PRO A 67 14.75 1.17 11.82
C PRO A 67 13.46 0.41 11.51
N TYR A 68 13.18 0.26 10.22
CA TYR A 68 12.17 -0.69 9.78
C TYR A 68 12.59 -2.12 10.13
N ASP A 69 11.64 -2.83 10.71
CA ASP A 69 11.65 -4.25 11.00
C ASP A 69 10.28 -4.81 10.56
N PRO A 70 10.24 -5.78 9.62
CA PRO A 70 8.99 -6.32 9.08
C PRO A 70 8.08 -6.91 10.16
N ASP A 71 8.65 -7.50 11.21
CA ASP A 71 7.90 -8.19 12.26
C ASP A 71 7.30 -7.19 13.26
N THR A 72 8.07 -6.18 13.65
CA THR A 72 7.71 -5.30 14.77
C THR A 72 7.19 -3.92 14.37
N THR A 73 7.53 -3.40 13.17
CA THR A 73 7.17 -2.02 12.80
C THR A 73 5.66 -1.89 12.53
N PRO A 74 4.92 -1.07 13.28
CA PRO A 74 3.47 -0.90 13.07
C PRO A 74 3.16 -0.18 11.75
N CYS A 75 1.96 -0.38 11.19
CA CYS A 75 1.48 0.38 10.03
C CYS A 75 0.20 1.19 10.37
N PRO A 76 0.27 2.17 11.28
CA PRO A 76 -0.92 2.82 11.84
C PRO A 76 -1.73 3.58 10.78
N THR A 77 -1.07 4.19 9.80
CA THR A 77 -1.72 4.91 8.70
C THR A 77 -2.53 3.99 7.77
N MET A 78 -2.26 2.67 7.75
CA MET A 78 -2.98 1.72 6.89
C MET A 78 -4.32 1.24 7.48
N GLY A 79 -4.55 1.50 8.77
CA GLY A 79 -5.80 1.18 9.46
C GLY A 79 -5.85 -0.21 10.10
N ALA A 80 -6.89 -0.42 10.92
CA ALA A 80 -6.99 -1.55 11.84
C ALA A 80 -6.98 -2.94 11.16
N LEU A 81 -7.57 -3.08 9.97
CA LEU A 81 -7.55 -4.35 9.23
C LEU A 81 -6.13 -4.70 8.79
N ALA A 82 -5.37 -3.72 8.28
CA ALA A 82 -4.01 -3.94 7.81
C ALA A 82 -3.08 -4.38 8.96
N GLU A 83 -3.19 -3.68 10.10
CA GLU A 83 -2.41 -4.02 11.30
C GLU A 83 -2.79 -5.40 11.86
N CYS A 84 -4.08 -5.74 11.88
CA CYS A 84 -4.57 -7.07 12.29
C CYS A 84 -4.02 -8.17 11.37
N VAL A 85 -4.08 -8.00 10.04
CA VAL A 85 -3.53 -8.97 9.09
C VAL A 85 -2.02 -9.13 9.28
N ARG A 86 -1.28 -8.03 9.39
CA ARG A 86 0.19 -8.02 9.55
C ARG A 86 0.65 -8.74 10.80
N THR A 87 -0.11 -8.64 11.89
CA THR A 87 0.25 -9.21 13.21
C THR A 87 -0.34 -10.61 13.45
N THR A 88 -1.15 -11.13 12.52
CA THR A 88 -1.72 -12.48 12.63
C THR A 88 -0.61 -13.54 12.48
N PRO A 89 -0.53 -14.56 13.35
CA PRO A 89 0.43 -15.65 13.20
C PRO A 89 0.37 -16.29 11.81
N GLY A 90 1.54 -16.44 11.17
CA GLY A 90 1.67 -16.94 9.80
C GLY A 90 1.58 -15.86 8.71
N ALA A 91 1.39 -14.59 9.07
CA ALA A 91 1.54 -13.49 8.14
C ALA A 91 2.99 -13.35 7.67
N VAL A 92 3.16 -12.95 6.41
CA VAL A 92 4.44 -12.57 5.82
C VAL A 92 4.38 -11.11 5.41
N ARG A 93 5.48 -10.38 5.59
CA ARG A 93 5.60 -8.99 5.16
C ARG A 93 6.83 -8.81 4.27
N SER A 94 6.66 -8.08 3.18
CA SER A 94 7.75 -7.76 2.26
C SER A 94 8.74 -6.77 2.89
N ALA A 95 10.02 -6.81 2.50
CA ALA A 95 11.09 -6.08 3.19
C ALA A 95 11.20 -4.56 2.95
N HIS A 96 10.39 -3.94 2.08
CA HIS A 96 10.57 -2.52 1.76
C HIS A 96 10.23 -1.60 2.95
N PRO A 97 11.13 -0.68 3.36
CA PRO A 97 11.03 0.00 4.65
C PRO A 97 9.93 1.07 4.74
N GLN A 98 9.31 1.42 3.60
CA GLN A 98 8.25 2.43 3.55
C GLN A 98 6.95 1.92 2.91
N THR A 99 7.01 0.98 1.97
CA THR A 99 5.86 0.56 1.13
C THR A 99 5.62 -0.94 1.18
N SER A 100 6.01 -1.57 2.30
CA SER A 100 5.79 -3.01 2.48
C SER A 100 4.32 -3.42 2.38
N LEU A 101 4.09 -4.63 1.88
CA LEU A 101 2.79 -5.31 1.93
C LEU A 101 2.87 -6.46 2.93
N ALA A 102 1.73 -6.78 3.56
CA ALA A 102 1.58 -7.95 4.42
C ALA A 102 0.54 -8.90 3.82
N GLY A 103 0.67 -10.20 4.07
CA GLY A 103 -0.25 -11.19 3.55
C GLY A 103 -0.34 -12.47 4.36
N LEU A 104 -1.48 -13.14 4.23
CA LEU A 104 -1.86 -14.39 4.89
C LEU A 104 -2.32 -15.39 3.82
N GLY A 105 -1.86 -16.63 3.92
CA GLY A 105 -2.24 -17.72 3.02
C GLY A 105 -1.07 -18.30 2.20
N PRO A 106 -1.32 -19.36 1.43
CA PRO A 106 -0.28 -20.22 0.86
C PRO A 106 0.66 -19.52 -0.12
N ARG A 107 0.19 -18.48 -0.82
CA ARG A 107 1.02 -17.73 -1.80
C ARG A 107 1.64 -16.46 -1.22
N ALA A 108 1.39 -16.11 0.05
CA ALA A 108 1.96 -14.90 0.64
C ALA A 108 3.50 -14.87 0.58
N PRO A 109 4.25 -15.95 0.89
CA PRO A 109 5.70 -15.96 0.74
C PRO A 109 6.15 -15.69 -0.70
N GLU A 110 5.52 -16.33 -1.68
CA GLU A 110 5.81 -16.16 -3.11
C GLU A 110 5.51 -14.73 -3.59
N LEU A 111 4.36 -14.18 -3.23
CA LEU A 111 3.89 -12.89 -3.75
C LEU A 111 4.61 -11.69 -3.14
N LEU A 112 5.11 -11.82 -1.90
CA LEU A 112 5.66 -10.71 -1.12
C LEU A 112 7.19 -10.71 -1.03
N ASP A 113 7.82 -11.80 -1.46
CA ASP A 113 9.27 -11.93 -1.50
C ASP A 113 9.93 -10.96 -2.50
N GLY A 114 11.24 -10.73 -2.34
CA GLY A 114 12.08 -10.00 -3.30
C GLY A 114 11.69 -8.54 -3.54
N HIS A 115 10.98 -7.91 -2.60
CA HIS A 115 10.63 -6.49 -2.67
C HIS A 115 11.92 -5.65 -2.62
N HIS A 116 12.32 -5.14 -3.78
CA HIS A 116 13.61 -4.49 -3.94
C HIS A 116 13.65 -3.17 -3.15
N PRO A 117 14.72 -2.89 -2.37
CA PRO A 117 14.78 -1.72 -1.49
C PRO A 117 14.76 -0.38 -2.24
N HIS A 118 15.11 -0.39 -3.53
CA HIS A 118 15.01 0.77 -4.43
C HIS A 118 13.86 0.66 -5.44
N CYS A 119 12.72 0.14 -5.00
CA CYS A 119 11.52 0.03 -5.82
C CYS A 119 10.31 0.01 -4.90
N HIS A 120 9.67 1.15 -4.73
CA HIS A 120 8.55 1.30 -3.82
C HIS A 120 7.37 0.43 -4.26
N LEU A 121 6.92 0.60 -5.51
CA LEU A 121 5.65 0.03 -5.99
C LEU A 121 5.66 -0.33 -7.50
N GLY A 122 6.84 -0.39 -8.12
CA GLY A 122 7.02 -0.71 -9.54
C GLY A 122 7.26 -2.20 -9.83
N GLU A 123 7.96 -2.49 -10.93
CA GLU A 123 8.16 -3.86 -11.45
C GLU A 123 8.94 -4.81 -10.52
N ARG A 124 9.74 -4.27 -9.60
CA ARG A 124 10.49 -5.06 -8.59
C ARG A 124 9.81 -5.05 -7.22
N SER A 125 8.51 -4.76 -7.19
CA SER A 125 7.68 -4.77 -6.00
C SER A 125 6.64 -5.91 -6.04
N PRO A 126 6.06 -6.27 -4.89
CA PRO A 126 4.92 -7.18 -4.82
C PRO A 126 3.71 -6.76 -5.66
N LEU A 127 3.52 -5.48 -5.99
CA LEU A 127 2.42 -5.07 -6.87
C LEU A 127 2.55 -5.67 -8.27
N ALA A 128 3.77 -5.79 -8.81
CA ALA A 128 4.00 -6.44 -10.09
C ALA A 128 3.64 -7.93 -10.02
N ARG A 129 4.04 -8.64 -8.94
CA ARG A 129 3.67 -10.05 -8.73
C ARG A 129 2.16 -10.24 -8.58
N LEU A 130 1.48 -9.34 -7.86
CA LEU A 130 0.02 -9.35 -7.74
C LEU A 130 -0.69 -9.07 -9.07
N TYR A 131 -0.14 -8.16 -9.88
CA TYR A 131 -0.61 -7.92 -11.23
C TYR A 131 -0.43 -9.19 -12.08
N GLU A 132 0.73 -9.85 -12.04
CA GLU A 132 0.97 -11.08 -12.81
C GLU A 132 0.08 -12.25 -12.37
N ALA A 133 -0.27 -12.31 -11.08
CA ALA A 133 -1.22 -13.28 -10.55
C ALA A 133 -2.71 -12.94 -10.85
N ASP A 134 -2.98 -11.85 -11.57
CA ASP A 134 -4.33 -11.30 -11.81
C ASP A 134 -5.15 -11.17 -10.51
N ALA A 135 -4.50 -10.62 -9.48
CA ALA A 135 -5.09 -10.49 -8.16
C ALA A 135 -6.42 -9.70 -8.21
N ARG A 136 -7.35 -10.06 -7.32
CA ARG A 136 -8.54 -9.25 -7.07
C ARG A 136 -8.21 -8.16 -6.06
N ILE A 137 -8.65 -6.94 -6.33
CA ILE A 137 -8.59 -5.80 -5.40
C ILE A 137 -9.97 -5.60 -4.80
N LEU A 138 -10.03 -5.36 -3.50
CA LEU A 138 -11.24 -4.98 -2.77
C LEU A 138 -10.99 -3.63 -2.07
N LEU A 139 -11.77 -2.64 -2.42
CA LEU A 139 -11.88 -1.36 -1.73
C LEU A 139 -13.09 -1.44 -0.79
N LEU A 140 -12.84 -1.69 0.48
CA LEU A 140 -13.85 -1.91 1.51
C LEU A 140 -14.12 -0.59 2.27
N ARG A 141 -15.17 0.13 1.89
CA ARG A 141 -15.57 1.42 2.49
C ARG A 141 -14.55 2.54 2.29
N VAL A 142 -13.73 2.42 1.25
CA VAL A 142 -12.76 3.41 0.75
C VAL A 142 -12.92 3.52 -0.77
N GLY A 143 -12.50 4.65 -1.35
CA GLY A 143 -12.52 4.84 -2.80
C GLY A 143 -11.17 4.52 -3.44
N PHE A 144 -10.98 5.00 -4.66
CA PHE A 144 -9.74 4.79 -5.41
C PHE A 144 -8.61 5.67 -4.89
N GLU A 145 -8.89 6.72 -4.10
CA GLU A 145 -7.90 7.62 -3.50
C GLU A 145 -6.84 6.90 -2.65
N VAL A 146 -7.10 5.67 -2.19
CA VAL A 146 -6.15 4.84 -1.43
C VAL A 146 -5.73 3.56 -2.17
N CYS A 147 -6.08 3.40 -3.44
CA CYS A 147 -5.85 2.17 -4.18
C CYS A 147 -4.39 2.05 -4.64
N SER A 148 -3.56 1.40 -3.83
CA SER A 148 -2.13 1.26 -4.12
C SER A 148 -1.82 0.54 -5.43
N ALA A 149 -2.74 -0.27 -5.97
CA ALA A 149 -2.57 -0.90 -7.28
C ALA A 149 -2.37 0.13 -8.42
N LEU A 150 -2.94 1.34 -8.28
CA LEU A 150 -2.78 2.41 -9.27
C LEU A 150 -1.37 3.00 -9.29
N HIS A 151 -0.59 2.87 -8.21
CA HIS A 151 0.82 3.24 -8.27
C HIS A 151 1.58 2.41 -9.30
N LEU A 152 1.28 1.11 -9.47
CA LEU A 152 1.91 0.32 -10.55
C LEU A 152 1.60 0.89 -11.94
N ALA A 153 0.43 1.51 -12.12
CA ALA A 153 0.10 2.20 -13.36
C ALA A 153 1.00 3.43 -13.56
N GLU A 154 1.28 4.22 -12.52
CA GLU A 154 2.23 5.35 -12.60
C GLU A 154 3.61 4.90 -13.09
N TYR A 155 4.16 3.76 -12.61
CA TYR A 155 5.45 3.25 -13.09
C TYR A 155 5.44 2.88 -14.58
N ARG A 156 4.26 2.61 -15.15
CA ARG A 156 4.07 2.12 -16.51
C ARG A 156 3.58 3.22 -17.46
N THR A 157 3.46 4.47 -17.01
CA THR A 157 3.05 5.57 -17.88
C THR A 157 4.11 5.93 -18.90
N THR A 158 3.68 6.60 -19.97
CA THR A 158 4.56 7.23 -20.95
C THR A 158 4.09 8.67 -21.18
N PRO A 159 4.93 9.70 -20.93
CA PRO A 159 6.29 9.62 -20.38
C PRO A 159 6.32 9.07 -18.94
N PRO A 160 7.47 8.55 -18.48
CA PRO A 160 7.61 8.03 -17.12
C PRO A 160 7.38 9.13 -16.08
N PRO A 161 6.97 8.76 -14.86
CA PRO A 161 6.69 9.72 -13.81
C PRO A 161 7.98 10.45 -13.38
N PRO A 162 7.85 11.67 -12.84
CA PRO A 162 8.98 12.34 -12.20
C PRO A 162 9.57 11.45 -11.10
N ARG A 163 10.86 11.61 -10.83
CA ARG A 163 11.56 10.87 -9.77
C ARG A 163 11.82 11.78 -8.58
N ARG A 164 11.92 11.19 -7.40
CA ARG A 164 12.35 11.88 -6.18
C ARG A 164 13.15 10.97 -5.26
N THR A 165 13.86 11.60 -4.33
CA THR A 165 14.61 10.92 -3.27
C THR A 165 13.72 10.54 -2.08
N TYR A 166 13.91 9.32 -1.61
CA TYR A 166 13.32 8.77 -0.38
C TYR A 166 14.45 8.34 0.55
N ARG A 167 14.27 8.56 1.85
CA ARG A 167 15.24 8.14 2.86
C ARG A 167 14.53 7.46 4.01
N CYS A 168 15.00 6.28 4.38
CA CYS A 168 14.40 5.45 5.43
C CYS A 168 15.48 4.97 6.40
N VAL A 169 15.07 4.64 7.63
CA VAL A 169 15.97 4.00 8.60
C VAL A 169 15.85 2.48 8.45
N VAL A 170 16.98 1.78 8.37
CA VAL A 170 17.04 0.31 8.23
C VAL A 170 18.17 -0.27 9.08
N ASP A 171 18.08 -1.55 9.43
CA ASP A 171 19.03 -2.33 10.26
C ASP A 171 19.20 -1.83 11.70
N LYS A 172 19.64 -0.58 11.90
CA LYS A 172 19.84 0.06 13.19
C LYS A 172 19.46 1.53 13.15
N GLN A 173 19.07 2.07 14.30
CA GLN A 173 18.76 3.50 14.45
C GLN A 173 19.90 4.37 13.92
N GLY A 174 19.54 5.40 13.14
CA GLY A 174 20.49 6.32 12.51
C GLY A 174 21.16 5.80 11.22
N ASN A 175 20.94 4.54 10.82
CA ASN A 175 21.40 4.04 9.53
C ASN A 175 20.36 4.37 8.44
N TRP A 176 20.60 5.48 7.75
CA TRP A 176 19.71 6.01 6.72
C TRP A 176 20.12 5.51 5.35
N VAL A 177 19.20 4.85 4.65
CA VAL A 177 19.38 4.46 3.25
C VAL A 177 18.58 5.41 2.38
N GLU A 178 19.23 5.86 1.31
CA GLU A 178 18.65 6.72 0.28
C GLU A 178 18.32 5.92 -0.97
N CYS A 179 17.15 6.20 -1.55
CA CYS A 179 16.71 5.64 -2.81
C CYS A 179 16.07 6.73 -3.67
N GLU A 180 16.43 6.80 -4.95
CA GLU A 180 15.69 7.58 -5.93
C GLU A 180 14.68 6.69 -6.66
N ASP A 181 13.41 7.08 -6.65
CA ASP A 181 12.34 6.32 -7.29
C ASP A 181 11.22 7.22 -7.83
N ALA A 182 10.19 6.65 -8.46
CA ALA A 182 9.02 7.38 -8.94
C ALA A 182 8.40 8.21 -7.81
N ALA A 183 8.17 9.49 -8.07
CA ALA A 183 7.48 10.40 -7.16
C ALA A 183 5.99 10.07 -7.15
N LEU A 184 5.63 9.10 -6.31
CA LEU A 184 4.25 8.61 -6.15
C LEU A 184 3.27 9.76 -5.86
N ASP A 185 2.19 9.82 -6.64
CA ASP A 185 1.10 10.78 -6.50
C ASP A 185 -0.26 10.08 -6.54
N ASP A 186 -0.98 10.15 -5.42
CA ASP A 186 -2.32 9.58 -5.26
C ASP A 186 -3.45 10.62 -5.46
N SER A 187 -3.11 11.87 -5.79
CA SER A 187 -4.06 12.98 -5.81
C SER A 187 -5.14 12.87 -6.89
N ASP A 188 -4.87 12.14 -7.98
CA ASP A 188 -5.80 11.98 -9.09
C ASP A 188 -6.46 10.59 -9.17
N PHE A 189 -6.15 9.70 -8.22
CA PHE A 189 -6.59 8.31 -8.24
C PHE A 189 -8.10 8.17 -8.21
N GLU A 190 -8.81 9.01 -7.43
CA GLU A 190 -10.27 8.98 -7.41
C GLU A 190 -10.84 9.31 -8.79
N ALA A 191 -10.32 10.36 -9.44
CA ALA A 191 -10.76 10.73 -10.78
C ALA A 191 -10.43 9.65 -11.84
N VAL A 192 -9.31 8.94 -11.68
CA VAL A 192 -8.98 7.77 -12.53
C VAL A 192 -10.00 6.65 -12.31
N GLY A 193 -10.32 6.36 -11.05
CA GLY A 193 -11.31 5.36 -10.64
C GLY A 193 -12.72 5.64 -11.16
N GLU A 194 -13.15 6.90 -11.16
CA GLU A 194 -14.44 7.34 -11.70
C GLU A 194 -14.58 7.10 -13.20
N ARG A 195 -13.48 7.22 -13.96
CA ARG A 195 -13.45 7.02 -15.41
C ARG A 195 -13.29 5.56 -15.84
N LEU A 196 -13.03 4.64 -14.91
CA LEU A 196 -12.91 3.23 -15.23
C LEU A 196 -14.22 2.68 -15.82
N PRO A 197 -14.16 1.86 -16.89
CA PRO A 197 -15.35 1.23 -17.45
C PRO A 197 -16.13 0.42 -16.40
N SER A 198 -17.43 0.66 -16.30
CA SER A 198 -18.28 0.06 -15.26
C SER A 198 -18.28 -1.47 -15.26
N HIS A 199 -18.09 -2.11 -16.42
CA HIS A 199 -18.02 -3.56 -16.55
C HIS A 199 -16.78 -4.19 -15.89
N LEU A 200 -15.75 -3.38 -15.56
CA LEU A 200 -14.58 -3.84 -14.80
C LEU A 200 -14.82 -3.89 -13.29
N LEU A 201 -15.91 -3.27 -12.81
CA LEU A 201 -16.11 -2.96 -11.41
C LEU A 201 -17.38 -3.63 -10.87
N MET A 202 -17.22 -4.43 -9.83
CA MET A 202 -18.32 -4.92 -9.00
C MET A 202 -18.50 -3.98 -7.81
N ARG A 203 -19.63 -3.27 -7.76
CA ARG A 203 -19.96 -2.35 -6.67
C ARG A 203 -21.06 -2.91 -5.78
N ARG A 204 -20.89 -2.77 -4.47
CA ARG A 204 -21.84 -3.10 -3.40
C ARG A 204 -21.76 -2.01 -2.33
N GLU A 205 -22.52 -2.18 -1.25
CA GLU A 205 -22.49 -1.31 -0.09
C GLU A 205 -22.37 -2.16 1.17
N TRP A 206 -21.65 -1.65 2.17
CA TRP A 206 -21.61 -2.21 3.51
C TRP A 206 -21.47 -1.09 4.55
N SER A 207 -22.35 -1.11 5.57
CA SER A 207 -22.41 -0.08 6.61
C SER A 207 -22.41 1.36 6.05
N GLY A 208 -23.31 1.61 5.09
CA GLY A 208 -23.54 2.93 4.49
C GLY A 208 -22.40 3.48 3.63
N ARG A 209 -21.43 2.64 3.23
CA ARG A 209 -20.30 3.04 2.39
C ARG A 209 -20.07 2.05 1.25
N PRO A 210 -19.52 2.50 0.12
CA PRO A 210 -19.30 1.65 -1.05
C PRO A 210 -18.27 0.56 -0.78
N VAL A 211 -18.47 -0.58 -1.44
CA VAL A 211 -17.53 -1.69 -1.52
C VAL A 211 -17.31 -2.00 -2.99
N THR A 212 -16.08 -1.82 -3.47
CA THR A 212 -15.75 -2.00 -4.89
C THR A 212 -14.72 -3.11 -5.04
N GLN A 213 -15.02 -4.09 -5.90
CA GLN A 213 -14.15 -5.22 -6.20
C GLN A 213 -13.86 -5.28 -7.70
N PHE A 214 -12.61 -5.57 -8.06
CA PHE A 214 -12.18 -5.65 -9.46
C PHE A 214 -10.94 -6.55 -9.62
N ARG A 215 -10.60 -6.87 -10.87
CA ARG A 215 -9.33 -7.54 -11.20
C ARG A 215 -8.24 -6.50 -11.44
N MET A 216 -7.06 -6.73 -10.89
CA MET A 216 -5.95 -5.77 -10.90
C MET A 216 -5.48 -5.48 -12.32
N ARG A 217 -5.26 -6.51 -13.15
CA ARG A 217 -4.71 -6.34 -14.51
C ARG A 217 -5.50 -5.35 -15.37
N PRO A 218 -6.80 -5.57 -15.65
CA PRO A 218 -7.53 -4.68 -16.55
C PRO A 218 -7.68 -3.26 -16.02
N VAL A 219 -7.73 -3.08 -14.69
CA VAL A 219 -7.82 -1.75 -14.08
C VAL A 219 -6.48 -1.01 -14.16
N VAL A 220 -5.37 -1.68 -13.87
CA VAL A 220 -4.02 -1.09 -14.03
C VAL A 220 -3.77 -0.73 -15.50
N ASP A 221 -4.11 -1.61 -16.44
CA ASP A 221 -3.92 -1.34 -17.88
C ASP A 221 -4.74 -0.14 -18.36
N ASP A 222 -5.96 0.03 -17.84
CA ASP A 222 -6.78 1.20 -18.15
C ASP A 222 -6.22 2.46 -17.51
N ALA A 223 -5.81 2.41 -16.25
CA ALA A 223 -5.19 3.52 -15.55
C ALA A 223 -3.92 4.00 -16.27
N VAL A 224 -3.06 3.10 -16.76
CA VAL A 224 -1.88 3.45 -17.57
C VAL A 224 -2.27 4.28 -18.79
N ARG A 225 -3.32 3.85 -19.52
CA ARG A 225 -3.81 4.59 -20.70
C ARG A 225 -4.38 5.95 -20.33
N GLN A 226 -5.08 6.06 -19.21
CA GLN A 226 -5.65 7.32 -18.75
C GLN A 226 -4.56 8.32 -18.33
N MET A 227 -3.61 7.87 -17.52
CA MET A 227 -2.56 8.70 -16.94
C MET A 227 -1.55 9.16 -18.00
N SER A 228 -1.21 8.30 -18.97
CA SER A 228 -0.28 8.65 -20.08
C SER A 228 -0.84 9.71 -21.06
N ARG A 229 -2.16 9.96 -21.05
CA ARG A 229 -2.81 10.94 -21.93
C ARG A 229 -2.86 12.36 -21.35
N ARG A 230 -2.39 12.54 -20.12
CA ARG A 230 -2.46 13.82 -19.38
C ARG A 230 -1.21 14.69 -19.54
N THR A 231 -0.28 14.31 -20.41
CA THR A 231 0.97 15.03 -20.66
C THR A 231 0.94 15.80 -21.97
#